data_AF-A0A892I720-F1
#
_entry.id   AF-A0A892I720-F1
#
_cell.length_a   1.000
_cell.length_b   1.000
_cell.length_c   1.000
_cell.angle_alpha   90.00
_cell.angle_beta   90.00
_cell.angle_gamma   90.00
#
_symmetry.space_group_name_H-M   'P 1'
#
loop_
_entity.id
_entity.type
_entity.pdbx_description
1 polymer ?
#
loop_
_entity_poly.entity_id
_entity_poly.type
_entity_poly.pdbx_seq_one_letter_code
_entity_poly.pdbx_strand_id
1 'polypeptide(L)'
;MKPVVRVGMLLAWLTFATVAYGIVWSRHLDLFPSWPGWMARFAYLVTQLNPADTGTMEDLTFTYMVLVSFINVSLSTLIGWFAWRSRGRVAGWFRKRR
;
A
#
# COMPACT_ATOMS: atom_id res chain seq x y z
N MET A 1 -2.42 -8.72 24.01
CA MET A 1 -3.40 -8.23 23.01
C MET A 1 -3.96 -9.40 22.23
N LYS A 2 -5.28 -9.51 22.11
CA LYS A 2 -5.93 -10.56 21.31
C LYS A 2 -5.51 -10.40 19.83
N PRO A 3 -5.35 -11.50 19.06
CA PRO A 3 -4.94 -11.44 17.66
C PRO A 3 -5.88 -10.56 16.81
N VAL A 4 -7.18 -10.58 17.11
CA VAL A 4 -8.20 -9.74 16.46
C VAL A 4 -7.88 -8.24 16.57
N VAL A 5 -7.43 -7.77 17.73
CA VAL A 5 -7.09 -6.35 17.95
C VAL A 5 -5.86 -5.95 17.15
N ARG A 6 -4.87 -6.85 17.03
CA ARG A 6 -3.67 -6.60 16.22
C ARG A 6 -4.00 -6.51 14.73
N VAL A 7 -4.86 -7.41 14.24
CA VAL A 7 -5.34 -7.37 12.85
C VAL A 7 -6.13 -6.09 12.60
N GLY A 8 -7.05 -5.72 13.51
CA GLY A 8 -7.82 -4.48 13.41
C GLY A 8 -6.93 -3.23 13.36
N MET A 9 -5.92 -3.12 14.23
CA MET A 9 -4.96 -2.00 14.20
C MET A 9 -4.15 -1.97 12.90
N LEU A 10 -3.75 -3.14 12.38
CA LEU A 10 -2.99 -3.22 11.14
C LEU A 10 -3.85 -2.80 9.93
N LEU A 11 -5.11 -3.23 9.88
CA LEU A 11 -6.05 -2.78 8.86
C LEU A 11 -6.30 -1.28 8.96
N ALA A 12 -6.54 -0.75 10.16
CA ALA A 12 -6.73 0.70 10.36
C ALA A 12 -5.48 1.50 9.92
N TRP A 13 -4.28 1.01 10.24
CA TRP A 13 -3.02 1.60 9.79
C TRP A 13 -2.91 1.60 8.27
N LEU A 14 -3.16 0.47 7.62
CA LEU A 14 -3.08 0.35 6.16
C LEU A 14 -4.07 1.30 5.49
N THR A 15 -5.32 1.37 5.96
CA THR A 15 -6.32 2.30 5.42
C THR A 15 -5.86 3.74 5.57
N PHE A 16 -5.43 4.15 6.78
CA PHE A 16 -4.97 5.51 7.02
C PHE A 16 -3.76 5.89 6.16
N ALA A 17 -2.75 5.02 6.12
CA ALA A 17 -1.55 5.26 5.33
C ALA A 17 -1.82 5.26 3.82
N THR A 18 -2.76 4.45 3.34
CA THR A 18 -3.20 4.44 1.93
C THR A 18 -3.85 5.76 1.55
N VAL A 19 -4.74 6.29 2.38
CA VAL A 19 -5.37 7.60 2.14
C VAL A 19 -4.33 8.72 2.19
N ALA A 20 -3.42 8.70 3.17
CA ALA A 20 -2.37 9.70 3.27
C ALA A 20 -1.46 9.69 2.04
N TYR A 21 -1.06 8.50 1.58
CA TYR A 21 -0.26 8.33 0.36
C TYR A 21 -1.00 8.83 -0.89
N GLY A 22 -2.30 8.53 -1.01
CA GLY A 22 -3.13 9.03 -2.10
C GLY A 22 -3.24 10.56 -2.11
N ILE A 23 -3.34 11.20 -0.94
CA ILE A 23 -3.34 12.67 -0.81
C ILE A 23 -1.98 13.26 -1.22
N VAL A 24 -0.88 12.63 -0.82
CA VAL A 24 0.47 13.06 -1.25
C VAL A 24 0.60 12.91 -2.76
N TRP A 25 0.06 11.83 -3.33
CA TRP A 25 0.03 11.62 -4.77
C TRP A 25 -0.75 12.69 -5.51
N SER A 26 -1.98 12.99 -5.07
CA SER A 26 -2.79 14.02 -5.73
C SER A 26 -2.15 15.41 -5.71
N ARG A 27 -1.33 15.71 -4.69
CA ARG A 27 -0.59 16.97 -4.58
C ARG A 27 0.74 17.01 -5.36
N HIS A 28 1.30 15.85 -5.69
CA HIS A 28 2.62 15.74 -6.31
C HIS A 28 2.63 14.74 -7.46
N LEU A 29 1.71 14.90 -8.42
CA LEU A 29 1.58 14.01 -9.58
C LEU A 29 2.90 13.76 -10.31
N ASP A 30 3.78 14.77 -10.37
CA ASP A 30 5.09 14.70 -11.04
C ASP A 30 6.11 13.78 -10.34
N LEU A 31 5.94 13.55 -9.04
CA LEU A 31 6.86 12.69 -8.26
C LEU A 31 6.54 11.20 -8.42
N PHE A 32 5.35 10.86 -8.93
CA PHE A 32 4.92 9.48 -9.02
C PHE A 32 5.18 8.94 -10.43
N PRO A 33 5.93 7.83 -10.56
CA PRO A 33 6.18 7.24 -11.86
C PRO A 33 4.86 6.77 -12.48
N SER A 34 4.75 6.93 -13.80
CA SER A 34 3.69 6.29 -14.58
C SER A 34 3.83 4.77 -14.45
N TRP A 35 2.88 4.11 -13.78
CA TRP A 35 2.96 2.66 -13.64
C TRP A 35 2.66 1.97 -14.97
N PRO A 36 3.18 0.74 -15.18
CA PRO A 36 3.01 0.06 -16.45
C PRO A 36 1.53 -0.28 -16.70
N GLY A 37 1.13 -0.36 -17.97
CA GLY A 37 -0.27 -0.58 -18.37
C GLY A 37 -0.92 -1.87 -17.85
N TRP A 38 -0.14 -2.85 -17.39
CA TRP A 38 -0.69 -4.04 -16.72
C TRP A 38 -1.38 -3.68 -15.38
N MET A 39 -0.94 -2.62 -14.71
CA MET A 39 -1.53 -2.17 -13.44
C MET A 39 -2.94 -1.60 -13.65
N ALA A 40 -3.16 -0.90 -14.76
CA ALA A 40 -4.50 -0.46 -15.17
C ALA A 40 -5.41 -1.65 -15.50
N ARG A 41 -4.89 -2.69 -16.18
CA ARG A 41 -5.62 -3.95 -16.40
C ARG A 41 -5.94 -4.69 -15.10
N PHE A 42 -5.04 -4.64 -14.13
CA PHE A 42 -5.28 -5.22 -12.81
C PHE A 42 -6.37 -4.48 -12.06
N ALA A 43 -6.35 -3.15 -12.06
CA ALA A 43 -7.42 -2.34 -11.48
C ALA A 43 -8.78 -2.65 -12.13
N TYR A 44 -8.81 -2.79 -13.46
CA TYR A 44 -9.98 -3.23 -14.20
C TYR A 44 -10.48 -4.62 -13.76
N LEU A 45 -9.58 -5.61 -13.64
CA LEU A 45 -9.94 -6.98 -13.23
C LEU A 45 -10.49 -7.03 -11.80
N VAL A 46 -9.91 -6.25 -10.88
CA VAL A 46 -10.30 -6.22 -9.47
C VAL A 46 -11.66 -5.55 -9.27
N THR A 47 -11.93 -4.49 -10.02
CA THR A 47 -13.14 -3.69 -9.82
C THR A 47 -14.28 -4.01 -10.77
N GLN A 48 -14.00 -4.75 -11.85
CA GLN A 48 -14.95 -5.00 -12.95
C GLN A 48 -15.56 -3.70 -13.51
N LEU A 49 -14.94 -2.54 -13.26
CA LEU A 49 -15.38 -1.24 -13.75
C LEU A 49 -15.17 -1.21 -15.27
N ASN A 50 -16.23 -1.47 -16.02
CA ASN A 50 -16.22 -1.33 -17.47
C ASN A 50 -16.17 0.16 -17.81
N PRO A 51 -15.10 0.65 -18.49
CA PRO A 51 -15.05 2.04 -18.93
C PRO A 51 -16.17 2.38 -19.92
N ALA A 52 -16.85 1.38 -20.49
CA ALA A 52 -18.02 1.56 -21.34
C ALA A 52 -19.35 1.72 -20.58
N ASP A 53 -19.48 1.18 -19.35
CA ASP A 53 -20.74 1.24 -18.57
C ASP A 53 -20.71 2.29 -17.44
N THR A 54 -19.52 2.65 -16.96
CA THR A 54 -19.33 3.61 -15.87
C THR A 54 -18.73 4.89 -16.47
N GLY A 55 -19.59 5.85 -16.77
CA GLY A 55 -19.31 7.05 -17.59
C GLY A 55 -18.33 8.08 -17.05
N THR A 56 -17.39 7.73 -16.18
CA THR A 56 -16.44 8.67 -15.56
C THR A 56 -15.05 8.05 -15.49
N MET A 57 -14.17 8.40 -16.44
CA MET A 57 -12.74 8.05 -16.40
C MET A 57 -12.04 8.47 -15.10
N GLU A 58 -12.65 9.41 -14.38
CA GLU A 58 -12.25 9.85 -13.04
C GLU A 58 -12.33 8.71 -12.01
N ASP A 59 -13.38 7.89 -12.02
CA ASP A 59 -13.52 6.78 -11.05
C ASP A 59 -12.49 5.68 -11.29
N LEU A 60 -12.20 5.40 -12.56
CA LEU A 60 -11.14 4.45 -12.93
C LEU A 60 -9.77 4.96 -12.47
N THR A 61 -9.52 6.26 -12.64
CA THR A 61 -8.27 6.93 -12.23
C THR A 61 -8.13 6.93 -10.71
N PHE A 62 -9.20 7.27 -9.99
CA PHE A 62 -9.23 7.27 -8.54
C PHE A 62 -9.02 5.86 -7.97
N THR A 63 -9.74 4.88 -8.49
CA THR A 63 -9.59 3.46 -8.14
C THR A 63 -8.16 3.00 -8.34
N TYR A 64 -7.57 3.31 -9.48
CA TYR A 64 -6.19 3.01 -9.79
C TYR A 64 -5.22 3.65 -8.79
N MET A 65 -5.37 4.95 -8.49
CA MET A 65 -4.54 5.65 -7.50
C MET A 65 -4.62 4.99 -6.12
N VAL A 66 -5.82 4.64 -5.66
CA VAL A 66 -6.02 3.98 -4.36
C VAL A 66 -5.35 2.60 -4.34
N LEU A 67 -5.52 1.81 -5.39
CA LEU A 67 -5.01 0.44 -5.47
C LEU A 67 -3.47 0.43 -5.48
N VAL A 68 -2.86 1.34 -6.24
CA VAL A 68 -1.40 1.49 -6.26
C VAL A 68 -0.89 2.04 -4.93
N SER A 69 -1.59 2.99 -4.31
CA SER A 69 -1.25 3.50 -2.98
C SER A 69 -1.25 2.37 -1.94
N PHE A 70 -2.28 1.51 -1.96
CA PHE A 70 -2.40 0.38 -1.06
C PHE A 70 -1.25 -0.62 -1.23
N ILE A 71 -0.85 -0.92 -2.46
CA ILE A 71 0.28 -1.80 -2.76
C ILE A 71 1.59 -1.21 -2.21
N ASN A 72 1.87 0.07 -2.47
CA ASN A 72 3.09 0.73 -1.99
C ASN A 72 3.16 0.80 -0.46
N VAL A 73 2.04 1.12 0.19
CA VAL A 73 1.94 1.17 1.66
C VAL A 73 2.11 -0.22 2.25
N SER A 74 1.52 -1.24 1.65
CA SER A 74 1.67 -2.64 2.09
C SER A 74 3.11 -3.12 1.97
N LEU A 75 3.76 -2.84 0.84
CA LEU A 75 5.18 -3.17 0.62
C LEU A 75 6.08 -2.43 1.61
N SER A 76 5.87 -1.13 1.81
CA SER A 76 6.65 -0.32 2.75
C SER A 76 6.46 -0.80 4.19
N THR A 77 5.24 -1.15 4.57
CA THR A 77 4.94 -1.72 5.89
C THR A 77 5.61 -3.08 6.07
N LEU A 78 5.62 -3.93 5.03
CA LEU A 78 6.29 -5.23 5.05
C LEU A 78 7.82 -5.09 5.13
N ILE A 79 8.41 -4.18 4.36
CA ILE A 79 9.85 -3.87 4.40
C ILE A 79 10.24 -3.32 5.77
N GLY A 80 9.47 -2.35 6.31
CA GLY A 80 9.69 -1.79 7.63
C GLY A 80 9.59 -2.86 8.73
N TRP A 81 8.59 -3.73 8.63
CA TRP A 81 8.43 -4.87 9.53
C TRP A 81 9.60 -5.85 9.43
N PHE A 82 10.05 -6.19 8.22
CA PHE A 82 11.17 -7.09 8.00
C PHE A 82 12.50 -6.50 8.50
N ALA A 83 12.74 -5.20 8.25
CA ALA A 83 13.89 -4.46 8.74
C ALA A 83 13.93 -4.37 10.26
N TRP A 84 12.77 -4.16 10.90
CA TRP A 84 12.67 -4.19 12.36
C TRP A 84 12.91 -5.60 12.92
N ARG A 85 12.34 -6.63 12.27
CA ARG A 85 12.52 -8.04 12.64
C ARG A 85 13.97 -8.49 12.47
N SER A 86 14.66 -8.05 11.43
CA SER A 86 16.07 -8.39 11.17
C SER A 86 17.00 -7.67 12.14
N ARG A 87 16.76 -6.40 12.47
CA ARG A 87 17.47 -5.67 13.53
C ARG A 87 17.40 -6.39 14.89
N GLY A 88 16.23 -6.94 15.24
CA GLY A 88 16.07 -7.75 16.45
C GLY A 88 16.92 -9.04 16.47
N ARG A 89 17.14 -9.67 15.31
CA ARG A 89 18.03 -10.84 15.18
C ARG A 89 19.51 -10.47 15.29
N VAL A 90 19.91 -9.34 14.71
CA VAL A 90 21.30 -8.84 14.76
C VAL A 90 21.67 -8.43 16.19
N ALA A 91 20.77 -7.75 16.92
CA ALA A 91 21.00 -7.39 18.32
C ALA A 91 21.10 -8.60 19.26
N GLY A 92 20.35 -9.68 18.99
CA GLY A 92 20.44 -10.94 19.73
C GLY A 92 21.76 -11.68 19.55
N TRP A 93 22.41 -11.52 18.39
CA TRP A 93 23.72 -12.13 18.11
C TRP A 93 24.86 -11.44 18.84
N PHE A 94 24.82 -10.10 18.94
CA PHE A 94 25.81 -9.33 19.70
C PHE A 94 25.73 -9.54 21.22
N ARG A 95 24.56 -9.88 21.76
CA ARG A 95 24.40 -10.14 23.20
C ARG A 95 24.91 -11.51 23.65
N LYS A 96 25.11 -12.45 22.72
CA LYS A 96 25.61 -13.81 23.02
C LYS A 96 27.13 -13.94 22.95
N ARG A 97 27.85 -12.87 22.59
CA ARG A 97 29.32 -12.82 22.46
C ARG A 97 30.01 -11.97 23.54
N ARG A 98 29.30 -11.56 24.60
CA ARG A 98 29.89 -10.89 25.76
C ARG A 98 29.84 -11.79 26.97
#